data_AF-A0A0M4GS49-F1
#
_entry.id   AF-A0A0M4GS49-F1
#
_cell.length_a   1.000
_cell.length_b   1.000
_cell.length_c   1.000
_cell.angle_alpha   90.00
_cell.angle_beta   90.00
_cell.angle_gamma   90.00
#
_symmetry.space_group_name_H-M   'P 1'
#
loop_
_entity.id
_entity.type
_entity.pdbx_description
1 polymer ?
#
loop_
_entity_poly.entity_id
_entity_poly.type
_entity_poly.pdbx_seq_one_letter_code
_entity_poly.pdbx_strand_id
1 'polypeptide(L)'
;MKRTTVGIIVLTVLFSTAFVFFSNKSNIKGTSVKANEQTDYEQKLQRSVEKGLQEYDVVHQVMPWYYETMVIFNIQTTINGNDAKAKKFAGQIKNKVDDIVLSKKIKTHYKHYFIAIYNANGEDLVTRSKDGSLKKDIKNIGTIQTEKLPQEYTQEQALKNGDILMKNRTKKQKEKIKQFKRSVIDGKPDFIRFTRFTSSGAAVLTEYHFNGQMIYYRYDSSRDKSGVSDILEDYCKELVTDSEMSYITQCYKNHTLEF
;
A
#
# COMPACT_ATOMS: atom_id res chain seq x y z
N MET A 1 -4.27 70.78 16.31
CA MET A 1 -3.54 69.92 15.37
C MET A 1 -2.24 69.45 16.01
N LYS A 2 -2.11 68.13 16.20
CA LYS A 2 -0.89 67.29 16.34
C LYS A 2 -1.25 66.11 17.25
N ARG A 3 -1.67 65.01 16.63
CA ARG A 3 -1.76 63.69 17.28
C ARG A 3 -0.41 63.01 17.07
N THR A 4 0.27 62.67 18.16
CA THR A 4 1.50 61.87 18.12
C THR A 4 1.08 60.41 18.23
N THR A 5 1.21 59.68 17.12
CA THR A 5 0.97 58.24 17.06
C THR A 5 2.18 57.52 17.66
N VAL A 6 1.98 56.83 18.79
CA VAL A 6 2.97 55.88 19.33
C VAL A 6 2.63 54.52 18.72
N GLY A 7 3.41 54.10 17.73
CA GLY A 7 3.34 52.76 17.16
C GLY A 7 4.06 51.77 18.07
N ILE A 8 3.32 50.80 18.60
CA ILE A 8 3.91 49.62 19.23
C ILE A 8 4.25 48.64 18.11
N ILE A 9 5.54 48.53 17.79
CA ILE A 9 6.07 47.43 16.98
C ILE A 9 6.20 46.22 17.90
N VAL A 10 5.28 45.28 17.79
CA VAL A 10 5.44 43.94 18.38
C VAL A 10 6.30 43.14 17.41
N LEU A 11 7.61 43.18 17.64
CA LEU A 11 8.57 42.30 17.00
C LEU A 11 8.54 40.95 17.75
N THR A 12 7.72 40.01 17.30
CA THR A 12 7.77 38.64 17.82
C THR A 12 8.84 37.86 17.04
N VAL A 13 10.07 37.94 17.53
CA VAL A 13 11.10 36.95 17.20
C VAL A 13 10.85 35.75 18.11
N LEU A 14 10.30 34.69 17.54
CA LEU A 14 10.37 33.34 18.12
C LEU A 14 11.06 32.44 17.10
N PHE A 15 12.38 32.40 17.23
CA PHE A 15 13.21 31.32 16.71
C PHE A 15 13.28 30.20 17.77
N SER A 16 13.46 28.98 17.27
CA SER A 16 13.63 27.69 17.98
C SER A 16 12.29 27.00 18.32
N THR A 17 12.02 25.77 17.89
CA THR A 17 12.89 24.59 17.89
C THR A 17 12.39 23.51 16.90
N ALA A 18 13.34 22.70 16.41
CA ALA A 18 13.20 21.36 15.83
C ALA A 18 12.71 21.18 14.38
N PHE A 19 13.54 21.63 13.45
CA PHE A 19 13.69 21.00 12.13
C PHE A 19 14.59 19.75 12.29
N VAL A 20 14.01 18.60 12.68
CA VAL A 20 14.63 17.26 12.67
C VAL A 20 13.45 16.29 12.48
N PHE A 21 13.28 15.61 11.34
CA PHE A 21 13.98 14.37 11.04
C PHE A 21 14.19 14.18 9.54
N PHE A 22 15.46 14.07 9.16
CA PHE A 22 15.88 13.19 8.07
C PHE A 22 15.76 11.73 8.55
N SER A 23 15.37 10.86 7.64
CA SER A 23 15.78 9.45 7.57
C SER A 23 15.47 8.58 8.80
N ASN A 24 14.32 7.90 8.75
CA ASN A 24 14.34 6.49 9.16
C ASN A 24 14.44 5.64 7.88
N LYS A 25 15.55 4.90 7.76
CA LYS A 25 15.86 4.00 6.65
C LYS A 25 14.74 2.98 6.48
N SER A 26 13.82 3.23 5.55
CA SER A 26 13.24 2.17 4.74
C SER A 26 13.96 2.22 3.40
N ASN A 27 14.60 1.12 3.01
CA ASN A 27 15.29 0.97 1.73
C ASN A 27 14.27 0.87 0.58
N ILE A 28 13.49 1.92 0.36
CA ILE A 28 12.71 2.08 -0.86
C ILE A 28 13.45 3.15 -1.65
N LYS A 29 14.06 2.76 -2.78
CA LYS A 29 14.66 3.69 -3.77
C LYS A 29 13.55 4.46 -4.49
N GLY A 30 12.73 5.19 -3.75
CA GLY A 30 11.85 6.21 -4.31
C GLY A 30 12.67 7.47 -4.48
N THR A 31 12.86 7.91 -5.71
CA THR A 31 13.36 9.26 -6.01
C THR A 31 12.33 10.24 -5.46
N SER A 32 12.59 10.81 -4.28
CA SER A 32 11.82 11.95 -3.81
C SER A 32 12.16 13.12 -4.73
N VAL A 33 11.31 13.38 -5.71
CA VAL A 33 11.44 14.54 -6.59
C VAL A 33 11.38 15.78 -5.68
N LYS A 34 12.47 16.54 -5.61
CA LYS A 34 12.47 17.81 -4.88
C LYS A 34 11.35 18.69 -5.45
N ALA A 35 10.69 19.49 -4.62
CA ALA A 35 9.54 20.33 -5.03
C ALA A 35 9.77 21.20 -6.30
N ASN A 36 11.03 21.42 -6.70
CA ASN A 36 11.41 22.18 -7.89
C ASN A 36 11.46 21.37 -9.20
N GLU A 37 11.21 20.06 -9.16
CA GLU A 37 11.20 19.17 -10.34
C GLU A 37 9.82 18.55 -10.60
N GLN A 38 8.77 19.07 -9.97
CA GLN A 38 7.40 18.63 -10.27
C GLN A 38 6.96 19.11 -11.66
N THR A 39 6.34 18.23 -12.42
CA THR A 39 5.70 18.59 -13.69
C THR A 39 4.55 19.59 -13.46
N ASP A 40 4.20 20.38 -14.48
CA ASP A 40 3.04 21.28 -14.43
C ASP A 40 1.74 20.51 -14.11
N TYR A 41 1.66 19.24 -14.52
CA TYR A 41 0.55 18.36 -14.19
C TYR A 41 0.48 18.04 -12.69
N GLU A 42 1.59 17.61 -12.10
CA GLU A 42 1.70 17.31 -10.67
C GLU A 42 1.35 18.53 -9.82
N GLN A 43 1.85 19.72 -10.19
CA GLN A 43 1.49 20.96 -9.51
C GLN A 43 -0.01 21.28 -9.61
N LYS A 44 -0.63 21.08 -10.78
CA LYS A 44 -2.08 21.27 -10.96
C LYS A 44 -2.91 20.30 -10.13
N LEU A 45 -2.51 19.04 -10.08
CA LEU A 45 -3.16 18.02 -9.27
C LEU A 45 -3.07 18.37 -7.77
N GLN A 46 -1.87 18.71 -7.28
CA GLN A 46 -1.66 19.17 -5.90
C GLN A 46 -2.55 20.35 -5.56
N ARG A 47 -2.51 21.44 -6.36
CA ARG A 47 -3.32 22.65 -6.12
C ARG A 47 -4.81 22.36 -6.14
N SER A 48 -5.27 21.43 -6.96
CA SER A 48 -6.68 21.06 -7.04
C SER A 48 -7.13 20.34 -5.77
N VAL A 49 -6.30 19.44 -5.24
CA VAL A 49 -6.56 18.77 -3.95
C VAL A 49 -6.51 19.78 -2.81
N GLU A 50 -5.48 20.61 -2.73
CA GLU A 50 -5.36 21.68 -1.73
C GLU A 50 -6.58 22.60 -1.74
N LYS A 51 -6.97 23.12 -2.92
CA LYS A 51 -8.14 23.99 -3.07
C LYS A 51 -9.44 23.29 -2.66
N GLY A 52 -9.63 22.04 -3.05
CA GLY A 52 -10.83 21.29 -2.70
C GLY A 52 -10.92 20.94 -1.20
N LEU A 53 -9.80 20.96 -0.48
CA LEU A 53 -9.74 20.73 0.96
C LEU A 53 -9.77 22.01 1.80
N GLN A 54 -9.77 23.21 1.19
CA GLN A 54 -9.87 24.48 1.93
C GLN A 54 -11.16 24.62 2.77
N GLU A 55 -12.18 23.81 2.48
CA GLU A 55 -13.41 23.76 3.29
C GLU A 55 -13.21 23.06 4.65
N TYR A 56 -12.11 22.33 4.84
CA TYR A 56 -11.74 21.66 6.08
C TYR A 56 -10.65 22.48 6.79
N ASP A 57 -11.05 23.29 7.77
CA ASP A 57 -10.15 24.09 8.62
C ASP A 57 -9.11 23.25 9.38
N VAL A 58 -9.39 21.96 9.57
CA VAL A 58 -8.49 21.01 10.20
C VAL A 58 -7.32 20.56 9.31
N VAL A 59 -7.36 20.79 7.99
CA VAL A 59 -6.31 20.35 7.06
C VAL A 59 -5.20 21.40 7.01
N HIS A 60 -4.00 21.04 7.46
CA HIS A 60 -2.86 21.96 7.50
C HIS A 60 -1.91 21.79 6.32
N GLN A 61 -1.78 20.56 5.82
CA GLN A 61 -0.80 20.28 4.78
C GLN A 61 -1.29 19.14 3.89
N VAL A 62 -1.06 19.29 2.58
CA VAL A 62 -1.21 18.23 1.58
C VAL A 62 0.15 18.03 0.93
N MET A 63 0.72 16.84 1.08
CA MET A 63 2.03 16.49 0.52
C MET A 63 1.87 15.30 -0.44
N PRO A 64 1.80 15.54 -1.76
CA PRO A 64 1.82 14.47 -2.72
C PRO A 64 3.23 13.92 -2.93
N TRP A 65 3.33 12.59 -3.01
CA TRP A 65 4.53 11.86 -3.40
C TRP A 65 4.27 11.21 -4.74
N TYR A 66 5.03 11.60 -5.76
CA TYR A 66 4.87 11.10 -7.12
C TYR A 66 5.87 9.98 -7.40
N TYR A 67 5.36 8.89 -7.93
CA TYR A 67 6.09 7.72 -8.41
C TYR A 67 5.66 7.45 -9.85
N GLU A 68 6.43 6.65 -10.59
CA GLU A 68 6.21 6.42 -12.03
C GLU A 68 4.77 6.04 -12.41
N THR A 69 4.06 5.32 -11.55
CA THR A 69 2.68 4.85 -11.80
C THR A 69 1.68 5.26 -10.74
N MET A 70 2.11 6.00 -9.71
CA MET A 70 1.34 6.20 -8.49
C MET A 70 1.56 7.59 -7.88
N VAL A 71 0.51 8.16 -7.28
CA VAL A 71 0.61 9.33 -6.40
C VAL A 71 0.10 9.03 -4.99
N ILE A 72 0.82 9.46 -3.96
CA ILE A 72 0.39 9.32 -2.55
C ILE A 72 0.16 10.71 -1.96
N PHE A 73 -1.08 11.03 -1.58
CA PHE A 73 -1.42 12.25 -0.86
C PHE A 73 -1.32 12.03 0.64
N ASN A 74 -0.28 12.59 1.26
CA ASN A 74 -0.17 12.66 2.72
C ASN A 74 -0.82 13.95 3.22
N ILE A 75 -1.92 13.82 3.94
CA ILE A 75 -2.71 14.95 4.44
C ILE A 75 -2.52 15.02 5.95
N GLN A 76 -1.95 16.12 6.44
CA GLN A 76 -1.80 16.37 7.88
C GLN A 76 -2.97 17.19 8.40
N THR A 77 -3.52 16.77 9.54
CA THR A 77 -4.70 17.40 10.13
C THR A 77 -4.53 17.67 11.62
N THR A 78 -5.32 18.61 12.17
CA THR A 78 -5.49 18.83 13.62
C THR A 78 -6.62 18.02 14.24
N ILE A 79 -7.14 17.01 13.53
CA ILE A 79 -8.17 16.12 14.09
C ILE A 79 -7.60 15.44 15.34
N ASN A 80 -8.24 15.63 16.49
CA ASN A 80 -7.79 15.05 17.74
C ASN A 80 -8.39 13.65 17.96
N GLY A 81 -7.55 12.72 18.43
CA GLY A 81 -7.94 11.36 18.78
C GLY A 81 -8.01 10.39 17.60
N ASN A 82 -8.15 9.10 17.90
CA ASN A 82 -8.23 7.98 16.93
C ASN A 82 -9.53 7.18 17.09
N ASP A 83 -10.57 7.85 17.59
CA ASP A 83 -11.87 7.25 17.84
C ASP A 83 -12.73 7.17 16.55
N ALA A 84 -13.94 6.59 16.68
CA ALA A 84 -14.85 6.42 15.55
C ALA A 84 -15.28 7.75 14.91
N LYS A 85 -15.33 8.85 15.68
CA LYS A 85 -15.72 10.18 15.19
C LYS A 85 -14.58 10.80 14.39
N ALA A 86 -13.35 10.74 14.90
CA ALA A 86 -12.15 11.19 14.19
C ALA A 86 -11.97 10.45 12.87
N LYS A 87 -12.11 9.11 12.87
CA LYS A 87 -12.04 8.28 11.65
C LYS A 87 -13.15 8.60 10.65
N LYS A 88 -14.39 8.82 11.13
CA LYS A 88 -15.51 9.20 10.27
C LYS A 88 -15.25 10.54 9.58
N PHE A 89 -14.73 11.52 10.31
CA PHE A 89 -14.43 12.84 9.77
C PHE A 89 -13.26 12.79 8.78
N ALA A 90 -12.19 12.08 9.11
CA ALA A 90 -11.09 11.84 8.19
C ALA A 90 -11.55 11.10 6.92
N GLY A 91 -12.51 10.19 7.03
CA GLY A 91 -13.16 9.55 5.88
C GLY A 91 -13.88 10.54 4.94
N GLN A 92 -14.45 11.64 5.45
CA GLN A 92 -15.05 12.68 4.61
C GLN A 92 -13.99 13.43 3.80
N ILE A 93 -12.86 13.77 4.45
CA ILE A 93 -11.70 14.37 3.77
C ILE A 93 -11.19 13.42 2.67
N LYS A 94 -11.05 12.13 2.96
CA LYS A 94 -10.64 11.11 1.97
C LYS A 94 -11.59 11.11 0.77
N ASN A 95 -12.90 11.02 1.00
CA ASN A 95 -13.89 10.98 -0.08
C ASN A 95 -13.84 12.25 -0.94
N LYS A 96 -13.60 13.42 -0.32
CA LYS A 96 -13.42 14.66 -1.07
C LYS A 96 -12.21 14.60 -2.00
N VAL A 97 -11.08 14.07 -1.52
CA VAL A 97 -9.89 13.88 -2.37
C VAL A 97 -10.16 12.87 -3.47
N ASP A 98 -10.85 11.77 -3.19
CA ASP A 98 -11.28 10.81 -4.22
C ASP A 98 -12.10 11.50 -5.31
N ASP A 99 -13.11 12.29 -4.93
CA ASP A 99 -13.95 13.02 -5.89
C ASP A 99 -13.14 13.97 -6.76
N ILE A 100 -12.15 14.66 -6.19
CA ILE A 100 -11.27 15.58 -6.94
C ILE A 100 -10.42 14.80 -7.95
N VAL A 101 -9.74 13.75 -7.48
CA VAL A 101 -8.80 12.93 -8.28
C VAL A 101 -9.54 12.17 -9.38
N LEU A 102 -10.74 11.64 -9.08
CA LEU A 102 -11.57 10.88 -10.03
C LEU A 102 -12.43 11.79 -10.92
N SER A 103 -12.53 13.08 -10.62
CA SER A 103 -13.31 14.00 -11.45
C SER A 103 -12.76 14.01 -12.89
N LYS A 104 -13.67 14.00 -13.87
CA LYS A 104 -13.32 14.04 -15.32
C LYS A 104 -12.42 15.23 -15.70
N LYS A 105 -12.30 16.24 -14.82
CA LYS A 105 -11.50 17.45 -15.02
C LYS A 105 -10.01 17.26 -14.72
N ILE A 106 -9.62 16.21 -13.99
CA ILE A 106 -8.21 15.93 -13.66
C ILE A 106 -7.88 14.52 -14.14
N LYS A 107 -7.65 14.36 -15.44
CA LYS A 107 -7.14 13.09 -15.98
C LYS A 107 -5.73 12.86 -15.47
N THR A 108 -5.53 11.86 -14.63
CA THR A 108 -4.20 11.43 -14.17
C THR A 108 -3.63 10.35 -15.07
N HIS A 109 -2.34 10.45 -15.36
CA HIS A 109 -1.60 9.37 -16.01
C HIS A 109 -1.12 8.32 -15.00
N TYR A 110 -1.22 8.61 -13.70
CA TYR A 110 -1.00 7.64 -12.64
C TYR A 110 -2.14 6.63 -12.65
N LYS A 111 -1.77 5.35 -12.64
CA LYS A 111 -2.73 4.24 -12.61
C LYS A 111 -3.34 4.06 -11.22
N HIS A 112 -2.62 4.50 -10.20
CA HIS A 112 -2.98 4.31 -8.80
C HIS A 112 -2.81 5.61 -8.01
N TYR A 113 -3.63 5.81 -6.98
CA TYR A 113 -3.38 6.84 -5.99
C TYR A 113 -3.76 6.36 -4.59
N PHE A 114 -3.08 6.91 -3.59
CA PHE A 114 -3.32 6.64 -2.18
C PHE A 114 -3.54 7.94 -1.44
N ILE A 115 -4.38 7.89 -0.41
CA ILE A 115 -4.62 9.01 0.50
C ILE A 115 -4.33 8.50 1.89
N ALA A 116 -3.39 9.14 2.57
CA ALA A 116 -3.09 8.90 3.97
C ALA A 116 -3.41 10.17 4.75
N ILE A 117 -4.19 10.04 5.82
CA ILE A 117 -4.64 11.19 6.62
C ILE A 117 -4.12 11.01 8.03
N TYR A 118 -3.29 11.93 8.48
CA TYR A 118 -2.63 11.88 9.78
C TYR A 118 -3.24 12.91 10.74
N ASN A 119 -3.35 12.55 12.02
CA ASN A 119 -3.62 13.53 13.07
C ASN A 119 -2.36 14.33 13.46
N ALA A 120 -2.52 15.26 14.40
CA ALA A 120 -1.44 16.10 14.91
C ALA A 120 -0.29 15.31 15.57
N ASN A 121 -0.56 14.07 16.01
CA ASN A 121 0.45 13.18 16.59
C ASN A 121 1.13 12.29 15.54
N GLY A 122 0.76 12.41 14.25
CA GLY A 122 1.27 11.57 13.17
C GLY A 122 0.60 10.19 13.08
N GLU A 123 -0.50 9.94 13.81
CA GLU A 123 -1.24 8.69 13.71
C GLU A 123 -2.13 8.68 12.46
N ASP A 124 -2.17 7.55 11.77
CA ASP A 124 -3.00 7.36 10.58
C ASP A 124 -4.49 7.19 10.96
N LEU A 125 -5.30 8.19 10.60
CA LEU A 125 -6.74 8.25 10.82
C LEU A 125 -7.55 7.55 9.73
N VAL A 126 -6.97 7.43 8.54
CA VAL A 126 -7.55 6.74 7.39
C VAL A 126 -6.51 5.75 6.93
N THR A 127 -6.42 4.66 7.70
CA THR A 127 -5.54 3.54 7.39
C THR A 127 -5.70 3.21 5.92
N ARG A 128 -4.59 3.24 5.15
CA ARG A 128 -4.49 2.72 3.77
C ARG A 128 -5.44 1.53 3.61
N SER A 129 -6.63 1.79 3.07
CA SER A 129 -7.72 0.82 2.88
C SER A 129 -7.77 -0.35 3.90
N LYS A 130 -8.26 -0.08 5.12
CA LYS A 130 -9.28 -0.98 5.69
C LYS A 130 -10.66 -0.55 5.20
N ASP A 131 -10.79 -0.47 3.87
CA ASP A 131 -12.04 -0.11 3.24
C ASP A 131 -13.09 -1.16 3.59
N GLY A 132 -14.26 -0.73 4.06
CA GLY A 132 -15.41 -1.62 4.22
C GLY A 132 -15.76 -2.33 2.91
N SER A 133 -15.36 -1.76 1.76
CA SER A 133 -15.43 -2.42 0.45
C SER A 133 -14.60 -3.71 0.41
N LEU A 134 -13.36 -3.73 0.91
CA LEU A 134 -12.50 -4.91 0.87
C LEU A 134 -13.10 -6.05 1.69
N LYS A 135 -13.68 -5.74 2.86
CA LYS A 135 -14.38 -6.73 3.69
C LYS A 135 -15.62 -7.30 2.97
N LYS A 136 -16.34 -6.48 2.21
CA LYS A 136 -17.49 -6.90 1.39
C LYS A 136 -17.03 -7.72 0.17
N ASP A 137 -15.97 -7.30 -0.51
CA ASP A 137 -15.36 -8.01 -1.64
C ASP A 137 -14.88 -9.40 -1.21
N ILE A 138 -14.19 -9.51 -0.06
CA ILE A 138 -13.77 -10.78 0.54
C ILE A 138 -14.99 -11.67 0.83
N LYS A 139 -16.04 -11.11 1.43
CA LYS A 139 -17.28 -11.85 1.71
C LYS A 139 -17.94 -12.38 0.42
N ASN A 140 -17.88 -11.62 -0.67
CA ASN A 140 -18.46 -11.99 -1.95
C ASN A 140 -17.65 -13.08 -2.68
N ILE A 141 -16.32 -13.07 -2.54
CA ILE A 141 -15.45 -14.12 -3.09
C ILE A 141 -15.69 -15.45 -2.38
N GLY A 142 -15.99 -15.41 -1.08
CA GLY A 142 -16.15 -16.61 -0.26
C GLY A 142 -14.81 -17.30 0.01
N THR A 143 -14.85 -18.57 0.37
CA THR A 143 -13.67 -19.34 0.74
C THR A 143 -12.95 -19.87 -0.51
N ILE A 144 -11.68 -19.52 -0.68
CA ILE A 144 -10.85 -20.13 -1.72
C ILE A 144 -10.47 -21.53 -1.27
N GLN A 145 -10.89 -22.54 -2.04
CA GLN A 145 -10.44 -23.91 -1.80
C GLN A 145 -9.01 -24.07 -2.31
N THR A 146 -8.09 -24.26 -1.39
CA THR A 146 -6.71 -24.65 -1.73
C THR A 146 -6.60 -26.17 -1.76
N GLU A 147 -5.73 -26.65 -2.64
CA GLU A 147 -5.45 -28.09 -2.74
C GLU A 147 -4.81 -28.58 -1.45
N LYS A 148 -5.41 -29.60 -0.81
CA LYS A 148 -4.82 -30.25 0.35
C LYS A 148 -3.70 -31.18 -0.09
N LEU A 149 -2.47 -30.70 0.02
CA LEU A 149 -1.27 -31.51 -0.22
C LEU A 149 -1.01 -32.50 0.92
N PRO A 150 -0.38 -33.65 0.66
CA PRO A 150 -0.04 -34.63 1.70
C PRO A 150 0.90 -34.03 2.76
N GLN A 151 0.95 -34.67 3.94
CA GLN A 151 1.88 -34.28 5.00
C GLN A 151 3.34 -34.42 4.54
N GLU A 152 3.65 -35.57 3.94
CA GLU A 152 4.92 -35.82 3.25
C GLU A 152 4.79 -35.34 1.81
N TYR A 153 5.18 -34.09 1.58
CA TYR A 153 5.22 -33.48 0.26
C TYR A 153 6.67 -33.34 -0.17
N THR A 154 7.06 -33.97 -1.29
CA THR A 154 8.46 -34.03 -1.73
C THR A 154 8.77 -33.00 -2.81
N GLN A 155 10.06 -32.73 -3.04
CA GLN A 155 10.49 -31.85 -4.12
C GLN A 155 10.07 -32.36 -5.50
N GLU A 156 10.06 -33.67 -5.72
CA GLU A 156 9.62 -34.27 -6.98
C GLU A 156 8.12 -34.04 -7.21
N GLN A 157 7.30 -34.21 -6.17
CA GLN A 157 5.87 -33.90 -6.22
C GLN A 157 5.62 -32.42 -6.47
N ALA A 158 6.37 -31.53 -5.82
CA ALA A 158 6.33 -30.10 -6.07
C ALA A 158 6.59 -29.75 -7.54
N LEU A 159 7.63 -30.34 -8.13
CA LEU A 159 7.94 -30.15 -9.55
C LEU A 159 6.85 -30.71 -10.47
N LYS A 160 6.30 -31.89 -10.15
CA LYS A 160 5.21 -32.53 -10.89
C LYS A 160 3.93 -31.70 -10.88
N ASN A 161 3.63 -31.07 -9.75
CA ASN A 161 2.49 -30.17 -9.57
C ASN A 161 2.72 -28.78 -10.17
N GLY A 162 3.94 -28.52 -10.66
CA GLY A 162 4.30 -27.25 -11.29
C GLY A 162 4.58 -26.12 -10.30
N ASP A 163 4.93 -26.46 -9.06
CA ASP A 163 5.35 -25.49 -8.05
C ASP A 163 6.68 -24.82 -8.44
N ILE A 164 6.88 -23.63 -7.90
CA ILE A 164 8.12 -22.88 -8.03
C ILE A 164 9.01 -23.19 -6.84
N LEU A 165 10.15 -23.83 -7.07
CA LEU A 165 11.14 -24.00 -6.00
C LEU A 165 11.77 -22.65 -5.65
N MET A 166 11.92 -22.36 -4.35
CA MET A 166 12.56 -21.09 -3.95
C MET A 166 14.04 -21.01 -4.35
N LYS A 167 14.75 -22.14 -4.34
CA LYS A 167 16.15 -22.26 -4.77
C LYS A 167 16.23 -22.91 -6.15
N ASN A 168 17.23 -22.52 -6.95
CA ASN A 168 17.56 -23.15 -8.24
C ASN A 168 16.40 -23.21 -9.25
N ARG A 169 15.64 -22.11 -9.41
CA ARG A 169 14.51 -22.01 -10.35
C ARG A 169 14.94 -22.29 -11.79
N THR A 170 14.25 -23.23 -12.42
CA THR A 170 14.40 -23.53 -13.85
C THR A 170 13.90 -22.38 -14.73
N LYS A 171 14.29 -22.38 -16.02
CA LYS A 171 13.75 -21.42 -17.01
C LYS A 171 12.22 -21.46 -17.06
N LYS A 172 11.63 -22.66 -17.08
CA LYS A 172 10.16 -22.85 -17.09
C LYS A 172 9.48 -22.21 -15.87
N GLN A 173 10.07 -22.38 -14.68
CA GLN A 173 9.56 -21.76 -13.45
C GLN A 173 9.66 -20.23 -13.49
N LYS A 174 10.77 -19.68 -14.01
CA LYS A 174 10.92 -18.22 -14.20
C LYS A 174 9.87 -17.65 -15.15
N GLU A 175 9.58 -18.36 -16.24
CA GLU A 175 8.52 -17.94 -17.17
C GLU A 175 7.12 -18.06 -16.55
N LYS A 176 6.85 -19.07 -15.73
CA LYS A 176 5.58 -19.18 -14.98
C LYS A 176 5.38 -18.01 -14.02
N ILE A 177 6.44 -17.54 -13.35
CA ILE A 177 6.37 -16.32 -12.54
C ILE A 177 5.99 -15.11 -13.40
N LYS A 178 6.69 -14.90 -14.53
CA LYS A 178 6.38 -13.78 -15.44
C LYS A 178 4.96 -13.85 -15.97
N GLN A 179 4.47 -15.05 -16.30
CA GLN A 179 3.11 -15.29 -16.74
C GLN A 179 2.12 -14.86 -15.65
N PHE A 180 2.29 -15.33 -14.41
CA PHE A 180 1.42 -14.93 -13.30
C PHE A 180 1.37 -13.41 -13.13
N LYS A 181 2.53 -12.73 -13.16
CA LYS A 181 2.57 -11.26 -13.08
C LYS A 181 1.77 -10.59 -14.20
N ARG A 182 1.90 -11.10 -15.43
CA ARG A 182 1.12 -10.60 -16.59
C ARG A 182 -0.37 -10.87 -16.42
N SER A 183 -0.75 -12.05 -15.94
CA SER A 183 -2.15 -12.39 -15.68
C SER A 183 -2.78 -11.43 -14.67
N VAL A 184 -2.06 -11.08 -13.60
CA VAL A 184 -2.51 -10.06 -12.64
C VAL A 184 -2.71 -8.70 -13.30
N ILE A 185 -1.73 -8.24 -14.10
CA ILE A 185 -1.80 -6.96 -14.82
C ILE A 185 -2.97 -6.93 -15.82
N ASP A 186 -3.21 -8.05 -16.50
CA ASP A 186 -4.26 -8.20 -17.51
C ASP A 186 -5.64 -8.49 -16.90
N GLY A 187 -5.76 -8.62 -15.57
CA GLY A 187 -7.02 -8.99 -14.91
C GLY A 187 -7.48 -10.43 -15.21
N LYS A 188 -6.57 -11.32 -15.62
CA LYS A 188 -6.85 -12.72 -15.93
C LYS A 188 -6.63 -13.60 -14.70
N PRO A 189 -7.61 -14.39 -14.26
CA PRO A 189 -7.43 -15.31 -13.14
C PRO A 189 -6.24 -16.25 -13.36
N ASP A 190 -5.42 -16.44 -12.33
CA ASP A 190 -4.22 -17.28 -12.39
C ASP A 190 -3.79 -17.72 -10.98
N PHE A 191 -2.91 -18.72 -10.94
CA PHE A 191 -2.42 -19.32 -9.70
C PHE A 191 -0.93 -19.63 -9.78
N ILE A 192 -0.22 -19.31 -8.70
CA ILE A 192 1.17 -19.71 -8.52
C ILE A 192 1.43 -20.14 -7.07
N ARG A 193 2.18 -21.23 -6.93
CA ARG A 193 2.64 -21.78 -5.64
C ARG A 193 4.15 -21.83 -5.62
N PHE A 194 4.75 -21.32 -4.56
CA PHE A 194 6.14 -21.47 -4.23
C PHE A 194 6.30 -22.50 -3.14
N THR A 195 7.28 -23.37 -3.30
CA THR A 195 7.57 -24.46 -2.35
C THR A 195 9.02 -24.36 -1.91
N ARG A 196 9.20 -24.35 -0.59
CA ARG A 196 10.50 -24.39 0.11
C ARG A 196 10.54 -25.64 0.97
N PHE A 197 11.70 -26.29 1.02
CA PHE A 197 11.96 -27.37 1.96
C PHE A 197 12.81 -26.85 3.11
N THR A 198 12.45 -27.18 4.34
CA THR A 198 13.26 -26.92 5.53
C THR A 198 14.50 -27.83 5.55
N SER A 199 15.42 -27.62 6.49
CA SER A 199 16.55 -28.53 6.71
C SER A 199 16.11 -29.94 7.12
N SER A 200 14.94 -30.08 7.75
CA SER A 200 14.30 -31.36 8.07
C SER A 200 13.52 -31.97 6.90
N GLY A 201 13.48 -31.30 5.74
CA GLY A 201 12.78 -31.77 4.55
C GLY A 201 11.28 -31.45 4.51
N ALA A 202 10.74 -30.76 5.51
CA ALA A 202 9.33 -30.38 5.54
C ALA A 202 9.03 -29.29 4.49
N ALA A 203 7.90 -29.43 3.79
CA ALA A 203 7.47 -28.46 2.80
C ALA A 203 6.79 -27.25 3.47
N VAL A 204 7.22 -26.05 3.07
CA VAL A 204 6.57 -24.79 3.38
C VAL A 204 6.08 -24.20 2.07
N LEU A 205 4.79 -23.85 2.04
CA LEU A 205 4.09 -23.42 0.84
C LEU A 205 3.74 -21.94 0.93
N THR A 206 3.90 -21.23 -0.18
CA THR A 206 3.37 -19.88 -0.37
C THR A 206 2.54 -19.84 -1.64
N GLU A 207 1.26 -19.55 -1.52
CA GLU A 207 0.27 -19.62 -2.59
C GLU A 207 -0.30 -18.24 -2.89
N TYR A 208 -0.48 -17.95 -4.18
CA TYR A 208 -1.15 -16.75 -4.67
C TYR A 208 -2.21 -17.17 -5.68
N HIS A 209 -3.47 -16.90 -5.34
CA HIS A 209 -4.62 -17.15 -6.21
C HIS A 209 -5.21 -15.81 -6.63
N PHE A 210 -5.00 -15.43 -7.88
CA PHE A 210 -5.61 -14.22 -8.44
C PHE A 210 -6.91 -14.59 -9.14
N ASN A 211 -8.01 -13.93 -8.79
CA ASN A 211 -9.33 -14.21 -9.36
C ASN A 211 -9.77 -13.21 -10.44
N GLY A 212 -8.85 -12.36 -10.93
CA GLY A 212 -9.16 -11.25 -11.83
C GLY A 212 -9.38 -9.91 -11.12
N GLN A 213 -9.58 -9.92 -9.81
CA GLN A 213 -9.80 -8.70 -9.00
C GLN A 213 -8.89 -8.63 -7.77
N MET A 214 -8.72 -9.75 -7.06
CA MET A 214 -7.95 -9.83 -5.81
C MET A 214 -7.06 -11.06 -5.81
N ILE A 215 -5.97 -10.95 -5.05
CA ILE A 215 -5.00 -12.00 -4.79
C ILE A 215 -5.28 -12.54 -3.40
N TYR A 216 -5.74 -13.79 -3.32
CA TYR A 216 -5.72 -14.55 -2.09
C TYR A 216 -4.30 -15.08 -1.86
N TYR A 217 -3.74 -14.73 -0.70
CA TYR A 217 -2.44 -15.16 -0.23
C TYR A 217 -2.61 -16.22 0.84
N ARG A 218 -1.81 -17.29 0.75
CA ARG A 218 -1.69 -18.29 1.82
C ARG A 218 -0.25 -18.71 2.02
N TYR A 219 0.22 -18.63 3.26
CA TYR A 219 1.47 -19.22 3.71
C TYR A 219 1.18 -20.36 4.67
N ASP A 220 1.69 -21.54 4.35
CA ASP A 220 1.44 -22.77 5.08
C ASP A 220 2.77 -23.41 5.48
N SER A 221 3.12 -23.25 6.76
CA SER A 221 4.24 -23.93 7.41
C SER A 221 3.77 -25.11 8.27
N SER A 222 2.52 -25.55 8.15
CA SER A 222 1.94 -26.55 9.06
C SER A 222 2.63 -27.92 9.04
N ARG A 223 3.40 -28.20 7.99
CA ARG A 223 4.20 -29.42 7.84
C ARG A 223 5.55 -29.35 8.56
N ASP A 224 6.03 -28.15 8.87
CA ASP A 224 7.27 -27.94 9.62
C ASP A 224 7.04 -28.12 11.12
N LYS A 225 7.31 -29.34 11.61
CA LYS A 225 7.19 -29.68 13.04
C LYS A 225 8.32 -29.12 13.90
N SER A 226 9.38 -28.61 13.29
CA SER A 226 10.57 -28.11 14.00
C SER A 226 10.51 -26.59 14.24
N GLY A 227 9.60 -25.88 13.56
CA GLY A 227 9.37 -24.45 13.71
C GLY A 227 7.96 -24.12 14.22
N VAL A 228 7.54 -22.86 14.01
CA VAL A 228 6.15 -22.45 14.25
C VAL A 228 5.30 -22.97 13.09
N SER A 229 4.48 -23.98 13.40
CA SER A 229 3.43 -24.49 12.53
C SER A 229 2.28 -23.48 12.49
N ASP A 230 2.07 -22.85 11.34
CA ASP A 230 1.03 -21.84 11.16
C ASP A 230 0.47 -21.84 9.73
N ILE A 231 -0.75 -21.34 9.60
CA ILE A 231 -1.39 -21.04 8.33
C ILE A 231 -1.81 -19.57 8.35
N LEU A 232 -1.11 -18.78 7.55
CA LEU A 232 -1.38 -17.35 7.40
C LEU A 232 -2.10 -17.09 6.09
N GLU A 233 -3.22 -16.38 6.17
CA GLU A 233 -4.08 -16.10 5.01
C GLU A 233 -4.40 -14.61 4.95
N ASP A 234 -4.36 -14.05 3.74
CA ASP A 234 -4.69 -12.65 3.49
C ASP A 234 -5.33 -12.46 2.09
N TYR A 235 -5.92 -11.28 1.88
CA TYR A 235 -6.48 -10.86 0.61
C TYR A 235 -5.89 -9.51 0.23
N CYS A 236 -5.25 -9.44 -0.93
CA CYS A 236 -4.55 -8.27 -1.43
C CYS A 236 -5.13 -7.84 -2.79
N LYS A 237 -5.01 -6.56 -3.15
CA LYS A 237 -5.57 -6.03 -4.40
C LYS A 237 -4.53 -5.82 -5.50
N GLU A 238 -3.27 -5.68 -5.14
CA GLU A 238 -2.28 -5.17 -6.07
C GLU A 238 -0.99 -5.98 -6.01
N LEU A 239 -0.35 -6.15 -7.18
CA LEU A 239 0.99 -6.68 -7.33
C LEU A 239 1.89 -5.57 -7.88
N VAL A 240 2.83 -5.12 -7.06
CA VAL A 240 3.85 -4.14 -7.41
C VAL A 240 5.13 -4.89 -7.81
N THR A 241 5.62 -4.62 -9.02
CA THR A 241 6.89 -5.20 -9.51
C THR A 241 7.95 -4.11 -9.54
N ASP A 242 9.00 -4.26 -8.74
CA ASP A 242 10.25 -3.49 -8.83
C ASP A 242 11.32 -4.37 -9.54
N SER A 243 12.37 -3.71 -10.01
CA SER A 243 13.59 -4.25 -10.61
C SER A 243 14.30 -5.30 -9.76
N GLU A 244 14.23 -5.21 -8.43
CA GLU A 244 14.91 -6.12 -7.48
C GLU A 244 13.94 -7.06 -6.74
N MET A 245 12.73 -6.59 -6.40
CA MET A 245 11.75 -7.37 -5.63
C MET A 245 10.32 -7.14 -6.12
N SER A 246 9.41 -8.06 -5.78
CA SER A 246 7.99 -7.89 -6.05
C SER A 246 7.20 -8.04 -4.76
N TYR A 247 6.12 -7.29 -4.64
CA TYR A 247 5.30 -7.25 -3.45
C TYR A 247 3.85 -7.29 -3.85
N ILE A 248 3.04 -8.00 -3.07
CA ILE A 248 1.60 -7.77 -3.07
C ILE A 248 1.24 -6.78 -1.97
N THR A 249 0.39 -5.82 -2.31
CA THR A 249 0.05 -4.68 -1.46
C THR A 249 -1.46 -4.53 -1.32
N GLN A 250 -1.89 -3.60 -0.47
CA GLN A 250 -3.29 -3.39 -0.12
C GLN A 250 -3.94 -4.65 0.46
N CYS A 251 -3.22 -5.32 1.36
CA CYS A 251 -3.71 -6.53 1.99
C CYS A 251 -4.67 -6.21 3.15
N TYR A 252 -5.59 -7.12 3.44
CA TYR A 252 -6.64 -6.90 4.44
C TYR A 252 -6.11 -6.96 5.88
N LYS A 253 -5.19 -7.90 6.16
CA LYS A 253 -4.57 -8.06 7.49
C LYS A 253 -3.20 -7.39 7.54
N ASN A 254 -2.36 -7.61 6.53
CA ASN A 254 -1.00 -7.09 6.45
C ASN A 254 -0.91 -5.83 5.59
N HIS A 255 0.16 -5.05 5.73
CA HIS A 255 0.36 -3.88 4.86
C HIS A 255 0.87 -4.28 3.46
N THR A 256 1.83 -5.20 3.43
CA THR A 256 2.52 -5.69 2.23
C THR A 256 3.03 -7.11 2.49
N LEU A 257 3.07 -7.94 1.46
CA LEU A 257 3.69 -9.27 1.50
C LEU A 257 4.67 -9.41 0.32
N GLU A 258 5.79 -10.09 0.53
CA GLU A 258 6.78 -10.37 -0.52
C GLU A 258 6.21 -11.36 -1.54
N PHE A 259 6.55 -11.18 -2.82
CA PHE A 259 6.20 -12.07 -3.94
C PHE A 259 7.45 -12.58 -4.68
#